data_AF-A0AAI8GL46-F1
#
_entry.id   AF-A0AAI8GL46-F1
#
_cell.length_a   1.000
_cell.length_b   1.000
_cell.length_c   1.000
_cell.angle_alpha   90.00
_cell.angle_beta   90.00
_cell.angle_gamma   90.00
#
_symmetry.space_group_name_H-M   'P 1'
#
loop_
_entity.id
_entity.type
_entity.pdbx_description
1 polymer ?
#
loop_
_entity_poly.entity_id
_entity_poly.type
_entity_poly.pdbx_seq_one_letter_code
_entity_poly.pdbx_strand_id
1 'polypeptide(L)'
;MSIVFEQEPLRPLSRLMQWRRAWLTIDANPAARNFAGTIRGLLLIHGLFLAALAVSLQISLSALALIGLTLLAAARWPERRLTILITSSLVFLLLRPFRTADMNTLVVDLAAAVGNGVSVPPLALQVFGVVLFLGFAQLMIAGQRMSSGIWSRRPVLVQLVGFLAVLAVAAFVPPGDYGHAMLWAFLAVWASCFWFLAYAAVDLKAKAAAPDGVRALYMRPVWGGDVAPFGKGLSFLKRFEAKDDDALAVTRLKALKLAVWTAILSWTALAATTLFHEMLGVPKLGFMILNPQDTAAMPLGLQWAGLIVNYGVDLLIIAAWGHAIVAVARMMGYNIPRNTVNPLASRSIAEFWNRYYYYFKEVLVDFFFYPAFMRWFKTSPRLRIAFATFCAAGFGNFLYHLIFVSHVFADGTPFDELDRFATLAFYVGLLSAGLIISQIWGRKTSSADGFWRHDVLPRINVALFFCFLKIFDSVWLEGQLSDRFHFLFGLFGV
;
A
#
# COMPACT_ATOMS: atom_id res chain seq x y z
N MET A 1 -57.38 23.04 -27.00
CA MET A 1 -56.02 23.05 -27.61
C MET A 1 -55.02 22.85 -26.48
N SER A 2 -54.77 21.59 -26.08
CA SER A 2 -53.77 21.29 -25.05
C SER A 2 -52.42 21.05 -25.72
N ILE A 3 -51.47 21.94 -25.48
CA ILE A 3 -50.10 21.78 -25.94
C ILE A 3 -49.47 20.69 -25.07
N VAL A 4 -49.33 19.49 -25.64
CA VAL A 4 -48.50 18.43 -25.07
C VAL A 4 -47.05 18.87 -25.28
N PHE A 5 -46.40 19.32 -24.21
CA PHE A 5 -44.95 19.41 -24.18
C PHE A 5 -44.39 17.99 -24.13
N GLU A 6 -44.16 17.39 -25.29
CA GLU A 6 -43.18 16.31 -25.42
C GLU A 6 -41.81 16.91 -25.05
N GLN A 7 -41.45 16.81 -23.77
CA GLN A 7 -40.06 17.01 -23.38
C GLN A 7 -39.25 15.85 -23.98
N GLU A 8 -38.63 16.09 -25.14
CA GLU A 8 -37.55 15.23 -25.60
C GLU A 8 -36.51 15.12 -24.47
N PRO A 9 -36.28 13.93 -23.89
CA PRO A 9 -35.26 13.79 -22.87
C PRO A 9 -33.92 14.10 -23.52
N LEU A 10 -33.24 15.15 -23.04
CA LEU A 10 -31.90 15.63 -23.42
C LEU A 10 -31.04 14.51 -24.03
N ARG A 11 -31.10 14.35 -25.36
CA ARG A 11 -30.50 13.24 -26.12
C ARG A 11 -29.00 13.01 -25.83
N PRO A 12 -28.18 14.03 -25.49
CA PRO A 12 -26.77 13.82 -25.13
C PRO A 12 -26.58 13.10 -23.79
N LEU A 13 -27.35 13.47 -22.76
CA LEU A 13 -27.19 12.91 -21.41
C LEU A 13 -27.61 11.43 -21.37
N SER A 14 -28.69 11.09 -22.07
CA SER A 14 -29.17 9.71 -22.18
C SER A 14 -28.14 8.82 -22.89
N ARG A 15 -27.51 9.31 -23.97
CA ARG A 15 -26.41 8.61 -24.66
C ARG A 15 -25.20 8.42 -23.75
N LEU A 16 -24.76 9.46 -23.02
CA LEU A 16 -23.65 9.34 -22.07
C LEU A 16 -23.94 8.30 -20.97
N MET A 17 -25.18 8.27 -20.45
CA MET A 17 -25.57 7.28 -19.45
C MET A 17 -25.58 5.85 -20.01
N GLN A 18 -26.01 5.67 -21.27
CA GLN A 18 -25.93 4.38 -21.97
C GLN A 18 -24.47 3.93 -22.14
N TRP A 19 -23.59 4.83 -22.58
CA TRP A 19 -22.16 4.54 -22.75
C TRP A 19 -21.50 4.17 -21.42
N ARG A 20 -21.81 4.92 -20.36
CA ARG A 20 -21.35 4.60 -19.00
C ARG A 20 -21.82 3.23 -18.56
N ARG A 21 -23.10 2.88 -18.76
CA ARG A 21 -23.63 1.55 -18.42
C ARG A 21 -22.91 0.45 -19.19
N ALA A 22 -22.76 0.61 -20.51
CA ALA A 22 -22.06 -0.33 -21.37
C ALA A 22 -20.61 -0.54 -20.94
N TRP A 23 -19.89 0.54 -20.58
CA TRP A 23 -18.54 0.46 -20.04
C TRP A 23 -18.50 -0.30 -18.71
N LEU A 24 -19.38 0.03 -17.78
CA LEU A 24 -19.40 -0.59 -16.45
C LEU A 24 -19.68 -2.10 -16.52
N THR A 25 -20.41 -2.55 -17.53
CA THR A 25 -20.76 -3.96 -17.77
C THR A 25 -19.97 -4.61 -18.91
N ILE A 26 -18.86 -4.02 -19.38
CA ILE A 26 -18.10 -4.54 -20.53
C ILE A 26 -17.57 -5.97 -20.31
N ASP A 27 -17.22 -6.30 -19.07
CA ASP A 27 -16.78 -7.62 -18.62
C ASP A 27 -17.90 -8.66 -18.51
N ALA A 28 -19.17 -8.24 -18.58
CA ALA A 28 -20.32 -9.10 -18.66
C ALA A 28 -20.83 -9.26 -20.11
N ASN A 29 -20.36 -8.42 -21.05
CA ASN A 29 -20.78 -8.46 -22.44
C ASN A 29 -20.09 -9.62 -23.19
N PRO A 30 -20.86 -10.59 -23.76
CA PRO A 30 -20.28 -11.73 -24.47
C PRO A 30 -19.43 -11.33 -25.68
N ALA A 31 -19.85 -10.32 -26.45
CA ALA A 31 -19.09 -9.86 -27.62
C ALA A 31 -17.74 -9.26 -27.22
N ALA A 32 -17.71 -8.49 -26.11
CA ALA A 32 -16.47 -7.93 -25.59
C ALA A 32 -15.52 -9.01 -25.05
N ARG A 33 -16.07 -10.03 -24.35
CA ARG A 33 -15.29 -11.19 -23.88
C ARG A 33 -14.69 -12.00 -25.03
N ASN A 34 -15.50 -12.30 -26.05
CA ASN A 34 -15.05 -13.01 -27.24
C ASN A 34 -13.96 -12.22 -27.98
N PHE A 35 -14.16 -10.92 -28.15
CA PHE A 35 -13.16 -10.05 -28.77
C PHE A 35 -11.86 -10.01 -27.96
N ALA A 36 -11.94 -9.92 -26.63
CA ALA A 36 -10.78 -9.93 -25.74
C ALA A 36 -9.95 -11.24 -25.80
N GLY A 37 -10.56 -12.35 -26.21
CA GLY A 37 -9.87 -13.63 -26.47
C GLY A 37 -9.11 -13.67 -27.80
N THR A 38 -9.37 -12.75 -28.73
CA THR A 38 -8.64 -12.69 -30.02
C THR A 38 -7.29 -11.99 -29.87
N ILE A 39 -6.33 -12.28 -30.76
CA ILE A 39 -5.03 -11.57 -30.78
C ILE A 39 -5.22 -10.06 -30.95
N ARG A 40 -6.14 -9.63 -31.83
CA ARG A 40 -6.43 -8.21 -32.05
C ARG A 40 -6.99 -7.55 -30.80
N GLY A 41 -7.96 -8.19 -30.15
CA GLY A 41 -8.55 -7.67 -28.92
C GLY A 41 -7.56 -7.67 -27.76
N LEU A 42 -6.70 -8.68 -27.66
CA LEU A 42 -5.62 -8.73 -26.67
C LEU A 42 -4.65 -7.55 -26.81
N LEU A 43 -4.15 -7.31 -28.03
CA LEU A 43 -3.24 -6.20 -28.31
C LEU A 43 -3.90 -4.84 -28.05
N LEU A 44 -5.16 -4.68 -28.45
CA LEU A 44 -5.91 -3.46 -28.18
C LEU A 44 -6.10 -3.24 -26.67
N ILE A 45 -6.51 -4.26 -25.93
CA ILE A 45 -6.73 -4.19 -24.48
C ILE A 45 -5.42 -3.87 -23.77
N HIS A 46 -4.30 -4.50 -24.13
CA HIS A 46 -2.98 -4.19 -23.57
C HIS A 46 -2.56 -2.76 -23.90
N GLY A 47 -2.74 -2.30 -25.14
CA GLY A 47 -2.41 -0.93 -25.55
C GLY A 47 -3.23 0.12 -24.79
N LEU A 48 -4.55 -0.04 -24.74
CA LEU A 48 -5.45 0.85 -23.98
C LEU A 48 -5.14 0.84 -22.49
N PHE A 49 -4.78 -0.32 -21.95
CA PHE A 49 -4.40 -0.47 -20.55
C PHE A 49 -3.11 0.27 -20.21
N LEU A 50 -2.06 0.09 -21.01
CA LEU A 50 -0.79 0.79 -20.84
C LEU A 50 -0.97 2.30 -21.01
N ALA A 51 -1.79 2.74 -21.96
CA ALA A 51 -2.14 4.15 -22.14
C ALA A 51 -2.88 4.71 -20.92
N ALA A 52 -3.88 3.98 -20.38
CA ALA A 52 -4.59 4.39 -19.18
C ALA A 52 -3.67 4.48 -17.95
N LEU A 53 -2.74 3.53 -17.79
CA LEU A 53 -1.73 3.59 -16.72
C LEU A 53 -0.77 4.76 -16.91
N ALA A 54 -0.30 5.03 -18.13
CA ALA A 54 0.57 6.17 -18.43
C ALA A 54 -0.11 7.50 -18.07
N VAL A 55 -1.35 7.68 -18.53
CA VAL A 55 -2.18 8.86 -18.26
C VAL A 55 -2.51 8.99 -16.76
N SER A 56 -2.50 7.90 -16.01
CA SER A 56 -2.74 7.96 -14.57
C SER A 56 -1.59 8.55 -13.75
N LEU A 57 -0.37 8.62 -14.31
CA LEU A 57 0.84 9.10 -13.63
C LEU A 57 1.22 8.32 -12.35
N GLN A 58 0.56 7.19 -12.05
CA GLN A 58 0.85 6.38 -10.85
C GLN A 58 2.02 5.41 -11.05
N ILE A 59 2.37 5.11 -12.31
CA ILE A 59 3.43 4.18 -12.68
C ILE A 59 4.44 4.94 -13.53
N SER A 60 5.70 4.97 -13.10
CA SER A 60 6.79 5.58 -13.87
C SER A 60 6.98 4.91 -15.23
N LEU A 61 7.52 5.65 -16.21
CA LEU A 61 7.73 5.15 -17.57
C LEU A 61 8.57 3.88 -17.65
N SER A 62 9.64 3.74 -16.85
CA SER A 62 10.47 2.53 -16.86
C SER A 62 9.75 1.30 -16.30
N ALA A 63 8.95 1.48 -15.23
CA ALA A 63 8.08 0.41 -14.73
C ALA A 63 6.97 0.05 -15.74
N LEU A 64 6.40 1.04 -16.42
CA LEU A 64 5.40 0.82 -17.46
C LEU A 64 5.97 0.03 -18.64
N ALA A 65 7.19 0.35 -19.07
CA ALA A 65 7.90 -0.38 -20.11
C ALA A 65 8.13 -1.84 -19.71
N LEU A 66 8.58 -2.09 -18.48
CA LEU A 66 8.75 -3.46 -17.96
C LEU A 66 7.41 -4.21 -17.94
N ILE A 67 6.33 -3.59 -17.45
CA ILE A 67 4.98 -4.17 -17.48
C ILE A 67 4.55 -4.51 -18.90
N GLY A 68 4.78 -3.61 -19.87
CA GLY A 68 4.48 -3.84 -21.28
C GLY A 68 5.23 -5.05 -21.85
N LEU A 69 6.54 -5.15 -21.59
CA LEU A 69 7.37 -6.29 -21.98
C LEU A 69 6.88 -7.59 -21.33
N THR A 70 6.54 -7.56 -20.04
CA THR A 70 5.96 -8.70 -19.33
C THR A 70 4.64 -9.15 -19.96
N LEU A 71 3.76 -8.22 -20.31
CA LEU A 71 2.47 -8.52 -20.95
C LEU A 71 2.65 -9.11 -22.35
N LEU A 72 3.59 -8.58 -23.14
CA LEU A 72 3.92 -9.12 -24.45
C LEU A 72 4.50 -10.53 -24.35
N ALA A 73 5.42 -10.77 -23.42
CA ALA A 73 5.97 -12.10 -23.16
C ALA A 73 4.86 -13.07 -22.72
N ALA A 74 3.99 -12.66 -21.80
CA ALA A 74 2.89 -13.50 -21.32
C ALA A 74 1.84 -13.79 -22.41
N ALA A 75 1.63 -12.87 -23.35
CA ALA A 75 0.80 -13.10 -24.54
C ALA A 75 1.44 -14.09 -25.51
N ARG A 76 2.77 -14.03 -25.69
CA ARG A 76 3.51 -14.91 -26.61
C ARG A 76 3.69 -16.33 -26.09
N TRP A 77 3.82 -16.49 -24.77
CA TRP A 77 4.02 -17.78 -24.08
C TRP A 77 3.08 -17.93 -22.88
N PRO A 78 1.77 -18.12 -23.12
CA PRO A 78 0.77 -18.18 -22.04
C PRO A 78 1.03 -19.31 -21.03
N GLU A 79 1.54 -20.46 -21.49
CA GLU A 79 1.91 -21.60 -20.63
C GLU A 79 3.04 -21.27 -19.63
N ARG A 80 3.86 -20.25 -19.91
CA ARG A 80 4.99 -19.82 -19.08
C ARG A 80 4.70 -18.57 -18.25
N ARG A 81 3.43 -18.17 -18.11
CA ARG A 81 3.00 -16.93 -17.44
C ARG A 81 3.60 -16.74 -16.05
N LEU A 82 3.61 -17.80 -15.23
CA LEU A 82 4.19 -17.74 -13.89
C LEU A 82 5.71 -17.50 -13.94
N THR A 83 6.43 -18.22 -14.80
CA THR A 83 7.87 -18.01 -15.00
C THR A 83 8.16 -16.59 -15.46
N ILE A 84 7.41 -16.07 -16.43
CA ILE A 84 7.53 -14.70 -16.93
C ILE A 84 7.30 -13.69 -15.82
N LEU A 85 6.28 -13.91 -14.98
CA LEU A 85 6.02 -13.07 -13.82
C LEU A 85 7.22 -13.06 -12.86
N ILE A 86 7.75 -14.23 -12.49
CA ILE A 86 8.88 -14.35 -11.56
C ILE A 86 10.13 -13.68 -12.14
N THR A 87 10.46 -13.95 -13.39
CA THR A 87 11.61 -13.33 -14.07
C THR A 87 11.45 -11.82 -14.12
N SER A 88 10.26 -11.31 -14.48
CA SER A 88 9.99 -9.87 -14.52
C SER A 88 10.05 -9.25 -13.12
N SER A 89 9.62 -9.98 -12.09
CA SER A 89 9.68 -9.55 -10.69
C SER A 89 11.12 -9.50 -10.17
N LEU A 90 11.97 -10.45 -10.59
CA LEU A 90 13.40 -10.42 -10.29
C LEU A 90 14.09 -9.23 -10.98
N VAL A 91 13.78 -8.98 -12.25
CA VAL A 91 14.27 -7.78 -12.96
C VAL A 91 13.79 -6.52 -12.27
N PHE A 92 12.53 -6.47 -11.85
CA PHE A 92 11.98 -5.34 -11.10
C PHE A 92 12.72 -5.13 -9.77
N LEU A 93 12.96 -6.19 -9.00
CA LEU A 93 13.72 -6.12 -7.74
C LEU A 93 15.15 -5.63 -7.97
N LEU A 94 15.82 -6.10 -9.02
CA LEU A 94 17.18 -5.66 -9.35
C LEU A 94 17.23 -4.19 -9.75
N LEU A 95 16.23 -3.68 -10.46
CA LEU A 95 16.17 -2.29 -10.91
C LEU A 95 15.62 -1.34 -9.84
N ARG A 96 14.76 -1.83 -8.95
CA ARG A 96 14.06 -1.06 -7.90
C ARG A 96 14.01 -1.86 -6.60
N PRO A 97 15.15 -2.07 -5.93
CA PRO A 97 15.19 -2.91 -4.74
C PRO A 97 14.68 -2.22 -3.48
N PHE A 98 14.70 -0.89 -3.47
CA PHE A 98 14.26 -0.07 -2.36
C PHE A 98 12.81 0.36 -2.53
N ARG A 99 12.10 0.53 -1.41
CA ARG A 99 10.69 0.95 -1.44
C ARG A 99 10.47 2.46 -1.27
N THR A 100 11.47 3.20 -0.79
CA THR A 100 11.41 4.65 -0.64
C THR A 100 12.56 5.31 -1.37
N ALA A 101 12.40 6.60 -1.69
CA ALA A 101 13.48 7.40 -2.25
C ALA A 101 14.64 7.52 -1.24
N ASP A 102 14.33 7.71 0.04
CA ASP A 102 15.35 7.88 1.10
C ASP A 102 16.27 6.66 1.23
N MET A 103 15.73 5.43 1.11
CA MET A 103 16.55 4.22 1.09
C MET A 103 17.46 4.15 -0.14
N ASN A 104 17.01 4.68 -1.28
CA ASN A 104 17.83 4.75 -2.48
C ASN A 104 18.93 5.80 -2.31
N THR A 105 18.60 6.98 -1.78
CA THR A 105 19.55 8.04 -1.44
C THR A 105 20.60 7.53 -0.44
N LEU A 106 20.18 6.86 0.63
CA LEU A 106 21.09 6.23 1.60
C LEU A 106 22.12 5.33 0.91
N VAL A 107 21.71 4.44 0.00
CA VAL A 107 22.66 3.53 -0.66
C VAL A 107 23.60 4.28 -1.61
N VAL A 108 23.13 5.35 -2.25
CA VAL A 108 23.99 6.23 -3.07
C VAL A 108 25.01 6.95 -2.19
N ASP A 109 24.60 7.49 -1.06
CA ASP A 109 25.44 8.23 -0.13
C ASP A 109 26.47 7.30 0.54
N LEU A 110 26.05 6.10 0.94
CA LEU A 110 26.95 5.04 1.42
C LEU A 110 28.00 4.67 0.38
N ALA A 111 27.62 4.53 -0.89
CA ALA A 111 28.57 4.23 -1.96
C ALA A 111 29.62 5.34 -2.15
N ALA A 112 29.21 6.60 -1.94
CA ALA A 112 30.10 7.76 -2.01
C ALA A 112 30.99 7.91 -0.77
N ALA A 113 30.49 7.53 0.40
CA ALA A 113 31.20 7.62 1.68
C ALA A 113 32.22 6.49 1.90
N VAL A 114 32.04 5.35 1.24
CA VAL A 114 32.99 4.23 1.30
C VAL A 114 34.23 4.56 0.49
N GLY A 115 35.33 4.80 1.18
CA GLY A 115 36.67 4.65 0.60
C GLY A 115 37.65 5.77 0.91
N ASN A 116 38.80 5.34 1.42
CA ASN A 116 40.08 6.06 1.33
C ASN A 116 40.60 6.05 -0.13
N GLY A 117 39.83 6.58 -1.10
CA GLY A 117 40.28 6.80 -2.48
C GLY A 117 39.84 5.80 -3.56
N VAL A 118 38.94 4.85 -3.28
CA VAL A 118 38.32 3.98 -4.32
C VAL A 118 36.81 4.10 -4.23
N SER A 119 36.18 4.68 -5.25
CA SER A 119 34.72 4.86 -5.32
C SER A 119 34.02 3.54 -5.63
N VAL A 120 33.05 3.14 -4.80
CA VAL A 120 32.17 2.00 -5.09
C VAL A 120 30.98 2.51 -5.92
N PRO A 121 30.64 1.90 -7.07
CA PRO A 121 29.43 2.27 -7.79
C PRO A 121 28.18 1.92 -6.95
N PRO A 122 27.18 2.82 -6.83
CA PRO A 122 25.93 2.52 -6.11
C PRO A 122 25.24 1.24 -6.60
N LEU A 123 25.30 0.98 -7.91
CA LEU A 123 24.79 -0.24 -8.52
C LEU A 123 25.44 -1.51 -7.96
N ALA A 124 26.72 -1.47 -7.59
CA ALA A 124 27.41 -2.61 -7.01
C ALA A 124 26.89 -2.93 -5.61
N LEU A 125 26.72 -1.92 -4.74
CA LEU A 125 26.11 -2.11 -3.41
C LEU A 125 24.66 -2.59 -3.52
N GLN A 126 23.92 -2.04 -4.47
CA GLN A 126 22.55 -2.44 -4.75
C GLN A 126 22.45 -3.91 -5.15
N VAL A 127 23.22 -4.33 -6.15
CA VAL A 127 23.25 -5.73 -6.61
C VAL A 127 23.73 -6.65 -5.49
N PHE A 128 24.74 -6.24 -4.72
CA PHE A 128 25.21 -6.97 -3.55
C PHE A 128 24.07 -7.20 -2.53
N GLY A 129 23.36 -6.13 -2.14
CA GLY A 129 22.25 -6.20 -1.19
C GLY A 129 21.14 -7.14 -1.68
N VAL A 130 20.79 -7.08 -2.97
CA VAL A 130 19.80 -7.97 -3.58
C VAL A 130 20.24 -9.43 -3.59
N VAL A 131 21.46 -9.72 -4.04
CA VAL A 131 21.98 -11.09 -4.09
C VAL A 131 22.07 -11.70 -2.70
N LEU A 132 22.60 -10.94 -1.73
CA LEU A 132 22.68 -11.38 -0.34
C LEU A 132 21.29 -11.63 0.26
N PHE A 133 20.33 -10.72 0.01
CA PHE A 133 18.94 -10.90 0.44
C PHE A 133 18.29 -12.14 -0.18
N LEU A 134 18.45 -12.39 -1.48
CA LEU A 134 17.89 -13.57 -2.12
C LEU A 134 18.51 -14.87 -1.59
N GLY A 135 19.82 -14.87 -1.34
CA GLY A 135 20.52 -15.97 -0.67
C GLY A 135 19.97 -16.21 0.74
N PHE A 136 19.82 -15.16 1.53
CA PHE A 136 19.21 -15.19 2.86
C PHE A 136 17.77 -15.72 2.83
N ALA A 137 16.93 -15.23 1.91
CA ALA A 137 15.55 -15.67 1.74
C ALA A 137 15.48 -17.17 1.39
N GLN A 138 16.35 -17.63 0.48
CA GLN A 138 16.45 -19.04 0.11
C GLN A 138 16.87 -19.91 1.30
N LEU A 139 17.87 -19.48 2.08
CA LEU A 139 18.31 -20.19 3.29
C LEU A 139 17.21 -20.23 4.36
N MET A 140 16.49 -19.13 4.57
CA MET A 140 15.34 -19.09 5.49
C MET A 140 14.24 -20.07 5.07
N ILE A 141 13.91 -20.13 3.78
CA ILE A 141 12.87 -21.02 3.25
C ILE A 141 13.31 -22.49 3.34
N ALA A 142 14.56 -22.79 2.97
CA ALA A 142 15.12 -24.14 3.06
C ALA A 142 15.23 -24.62 4.51
N GLY A 143 15.75 -23.78 5.41
CA GLY A 143 15.89 -24.09 6.84
C GLY A 143 14.55 -24.35 7.54
N GLN A 144 13.48 -23.66 7.13
CA GLN A 144 12.13 -23.93 7.62
C GLN A 144 11.61 -25.33 7.27
N ARG A 145 12.07 -25.94 6.18
CA ARG A 145 11.69 -27.31 5.83
C ARG A 145 12.49 -28.34 6.62
N MET A 146 13.77 -28.08 6.79
CA MET A 146 14.69 -29.01 7.44
C MET A 146 14.56 -29.00 8.96
N SER A 147 14.06 -27.91 9.55
CA SER A 147 13.95 -27.76 11.00
C SER A 147 12.55 -28.11 11.52
N SER A 148 12.48 -28.82 12.64
CA SER A 148 11.25 -28.99 13.43
C SER A 148 11.09 -27.95 14.55
N GLY A 149 12.08 -27.05 14.70
CA GLY A 149 12.22 -26.08 15.80
C GLY A 149 11.45 -24.77 15.59
N ILE A 150 11.91 -23.71 16.26
CA ILE A 150 11.23 -22.40 16.21
C ILE A 150 11.21 -21.79 14.80
N TRP A 151 12.22 -22.07 13.98
CA TRP A 151 12.33 -21.61 12.60
C TRP A 151 11.12 -22.02 11.75
N SER A 152 10.68 -23.29 11.81
CA SER A 152 9.52 -23.77 11.07
C SER A 152 8.18 -23.47 11.74
N ARG A 153 8.16 -23.38 13.08
CA ARG A 153 6.94 -23.11 13.85
C ARG A 153 6.55 -21.64 13.84
N ARG A 154 7.52 -20.71 13.88
CA ARG A 154 7.33 -19.26 14.05
C ARG A 154 8.23 -18.44 13.11
N PRO A 155 8.19 -18.67 11.79
CA PRO A 155 9.16 -18.08 10.86
C PRO A 155 9.11 -16.54 10.81
N VAL A 156 7.92 -15.96 10.91
CA VAL A 156 7.76 -14.48 10.91
C VAL A 156 8.35 -13.86 12.18
N LEU A 157 8.22 -14.53 13.33
CA LEU A 157 8.83 -14.05 14.57
C LEU A 157 10.36 -14.13 14.49
N VAL A 158 10.90 -15.22 13.96
CA VAL A 158 12.34 -15.38 13.76
C VAL A 158 12.87 -14.31 12.80
N GLN A 159 12.16 -14.03 11.70
CA GLN A 159 12.50 -12.95 10.78
C GLN A 159 12.48 -11.58 11.46
N LEU A 160 11.46 -11.29 12.28
CA LEU A 160 11.33 -10.02 13.00
C LEU A 160 12.46 -9.82 14.01
N VAL A 161 12.72 -10.83 14.85
CA VAL A 161 13.81 -10.79 15.84
C VAL A 161 15.16 -10.68 15.14
N GLY A 162 15.37 -11.45 14.07
CA GLY A 162 16.59 -11.39 13.27
C GLY A 162 16.80 -10.02 12.62
N PHE A 163 15.75 -9.43 12.05
CA PHE A 163 15.82 -8.09 11.47
C PHE A 163 16.19 -7.04 12.52
N LEU A 164 15.51 -7.04 13.68
CA LEU A 164 15.79 -6.09 14.76
C LEU A 164 17.20 -6.29 15.34
N ALA A 165 17.69 -7.52 15.45
CA ALA A 165 19.04 -7.81 15.90
C ALA A 165 20.10 -7.30 14.90
N VAL A 166 19.91 -7.55 13.60
CA VAL A 166 20.82 -7.06 12.56
C VAL A 166 20.76 -5.54 12.44
N LEU A 167 19.57 -4.94 12.57
CA LEU A 167 19.40 -3.49 12.61
C LEU A 167 20.13 -2.88 13.81
N ALA A 168 19.99 -3.47 14.99
CA ALA A 168 20.70 -3.02 16.18
C ALA A 168 22.22 -3.09 15.99
N VAL A 169 22.74 -4.21 15.47
CA VAL A 169 24.17 -4.34 15.15
C VAL A 169 24.60 -3.27 14.15
N ALA A 170 23.86 -3.10 13.04
CA ALA A 170 24.19 -2.15 11.99
C ALA A 170 24.26 -0.70 12.47
N ALA A 171 23.37 -0.33 13.40
CA ALA A 171 23.33 1.00 13.97
C ALA A 171 24.53 1.33 14.89
N PHE A 172 25.35 0.33 15.26
CA PHE A 172 26.61 0.52 15.99
C PHE A 172 27.86 0.24 15.14
N VAL A 173 27.71 -0.14 13.86
CA VAL A 173 28.87 -0.29 12.97
C VAL A 173 29.35 1.10 12.54
N PRO A 174 30.63 1.47 12.74
CA PRO A 174 31.14 2.79 12.37
C PRO A 174 30.88 3.13 10.89
N PRO A 175 30.43 4.35 10.57
CA PRO A 175 30.21 4.76 9.19
C PRO A 175 31.53 4.89 8.41
N GLY A 176 31.44 4.80 7.09
CA GLY A 176 32.56 5.02 6.16
C GLY A 176 33.38 3.77 5.80
N ASP A 177 33.16 2.63 6.47
CA ASP A 177 33.75 1.35 6.06
C ASP A 177 32.85 0.56 5.07
N TYR A 178 33.47 -0.38 4.35
CA TYR A 178 32.75 -1.25 3.40
C TYR A 178 31.70 -2.13 4.09
N GLY A 179 31.96 -2.56 5.33
CA GLY A 179 31.06 -3.44 6.08
C GLY A 179 29.74 -2.77 6.43
N HIS A 180 29.80 -1.52 6.89
CA HIS A 180 28.69 -0.63 7.19
C HIS A 180 27.83 -0.43 5.95
N ALA A 181 28.43 -0.04 4.82
CA ALA A 181 27.69 0.17 3.58
C ALA A 181 27.03 -1.10 3.03
N MET A 182 27.75 -2.23 3.06
CA MET A 182 27.22 -3.53 2.64
C MET A 182 26.06 -3.99 3.54
N LEU A 183 26.18 -3.77 4.85
CA LEU A 183 25.17 -4.14 5.84
C LEU A 183 23.90 -3.29 5.69
N TRP A 184 24.05 -1.97 5.51
CA TRP A 184 22.92 -1.07 5.28
C TRP A 184 22.26 -1.26 3.92
N ALA A 185 23.03 -1.55 2.86
CA ALA A 185 22.47 -1.95 1.57
C ALA A 185 21.62 -3.22 1.71
N PHE A 186 22.11 -4.25 2.41
CA PHE A 186 21.36 -5.46 2.71
C PHE A 186 20.09 -5.17 3.54
N LEU A 187 20.20 -4.38 4.61
CA LEU A 187 19.05 -4.00 5.46
C LEU A 187 17.99 -3.23 4.68
N ALA A 188 18.37 -2.31 3.79
CA ALA A 188 17.44 -1.57 2.95
C ALA A 188 16.64 -2.49 2.01
N VAL A 189 17.30 -3.48 1.41
CA VAL A 189 16.62 -4.51 0.59
C VAL A 189 15.72 -5.39 1.45
N TRP A 190 16.21 -5.88 2.61
CA TRP A 190 15.44 -6.73 3.50
C TRP A 190 14.21 -6.01 4.04
N ALA A 191 14.34 -4.75 4.48
CA ALA A 191 13.22 -3.93 4.93
C ALA A 191 12.17 -3.74 3.83
N SER A 192 12.59 -3.56 2.59
CA SER A 192 11.72 -3.42 1.41
C SER A 192 10.99 -4.72 1.05
N CYS A 193 11.61 -5.87 1.30
CA CYS A 193 11.06 -7.19 0.97
C CYS A 193 10.45 -7.93 2.19
N PHE A 194 10.49 -7.33 3.38
CA PHE A 194 10.23 -8.01 4.65
C PHE A 194 8.89 -8.75 4.66
N TRP A 195 7.81 -8.05 4.30
CA TRP A 195 6.46 -8.62 4.34
C TRP A 195 6.18 -9.61 3.21
N PHE A 196 6.87 -9.50 2.08
CA PHE A 196 6.81 -10.50 1.02
C PHE A 196 7.49 -11.81 1.46
N LEU A 197 8.65 -11.73 2.11
CA LEU A 197 9.31 -12.90 2.69
C LEU A 197 8.45 -13.54 3.79
N ALA A 198 7.77 -12.73 4.62
CA ALA A 198 6.85 -13.23 5.63
C ALA A 198 5.69 -14.05 5.02
N TYR A 199 5.10 -13.58 3.91
CA TYR A 199 4.10 -14.35 3.17
C TYR A 199 4.68 -15.60 2.50
N ALA A 200 5.87 -15.49 1.91
CA ALA A 200 6.56 -16.64 1.30
C ALA A 200 6.83 -17.76 2.32
N ALA A 201 7.19 -17.39 3.56
CA ALA A 201 7.41 -18.30 4.66
C ALA A 201 6.11 -18.98 5.13
N VAL A 202 5.01 -18.23 5.29
CA VAL A 202 3.71 -18.82 5.69
C VAL A 202 3.13 -19.72 4.59
N ASP A 203 3.36 -19.37 3.32
CA ASP A 203 2.95 -20.17 2.17
C ASP A 203 3.60 -21.56 2.12
N LEU A 204 4.66 -21.84 2.90
CA LEU A 204 5.24 -23.21 2.99
C LEU A 204 4.24 -24.23 3.49
N LYS A 205 3.27 -23.80 4.29
CA LYS A 205 2.24 -24.69 4.87
C LYS A 205 1.00 -24.81 3.98
N ALA A 206 0.97 -24.15 2.81
CA ALA A 206 -0.16 -24.22 1.90
C ALA A 206 -0.21 -25.56 1.15
N LYS A 207 -1.42 -26.14 1.00
CA LYS A 207 -1.64 -27.46 0.35
C LYS A 207 -1.14 -27.55 -1.10
N ALA A 208 -1.04 -26.43 -1.81
CA ALA A 208 -0.65 -26.36 -3.22
C ALA A 208 0.54 -25.41 -3.45
N ALA A 209 1.53 -25.60 -2.60
CA ALA A 209 2.74 -24.83 -2.42
C ALA A 209 3.60 -24.77 -3.72
N ALA A 210 4.01 -23.58 -4.16
CA ALA A 210 4.94 -23.42 -5.30
C ALA A 210 6.34 -24.00 -4.99
N PRO A 211 7.18 -24.33 -6.00
CA PRO A 211 8.56 -24.75 -5.77
C PRO A 211 9.38 -23.71 -4.99
N ASP A 212 10.41 -24.14 -4.24
CA ASP A 212 11.11 -23.26 -3.28
C ASP A 212 11.88 -22.13 -3.94
N GLY A 213 12.69 -22.44 -4.94
CA GLY A 213 13.45 -21.43 -5.67
C GLY A 213 12.54 -20.38 -6.31
N VAL A 214 11.35 -20.77 -6.74
CA VAL A 214 10.35 -19.86 -7.31
C VAL A 214 9.83 -18.86 -6.26
N ARG A 215 9.69 -19.27 -5.00
CA ARG A 215 9.20 -18.39 -3.94
C ARG A 215 10.23 -17.39 -3.49
N ALA A 216 11.47 -17.84 -3.29
CA ALA A 216 12.57 -16.97 -2.87
C ALA A 216 12.81 -15.84 -3.89
N LEU A 217 12.50 -16.09 -5.16
CA LEU A 217 12.62 -15.11 -6.25
C LEU A 217 11.39 -14.18 -6.38
N TYR A 218 10.24 -14.57 -5.83
CA TYR A 218 9.01 -13.76 -5.85
C TYR A 218 8.94 -12.86 -4.61
N MET A 219 9.85 -11.89 -4.52
CA MET A 219 9.98 -10.98 -3.38
C MET A 219 9.38 -9.60 -3.61
N ARG A 220 9.44 -9.07 -4.84
CA ARG A 220 8.75 -7.83 -5.21
C ARG A 220 8.17 -7.99 -6.61
N PRO A 221 6.84 -8.08 -6.75
CA PRO A 221 6.25 -8.30 -8.05
C PRO A 221 6.46 -7.11 -8.98
N VAL A 222 6.49 -7.39 -10.29
CA VAL A 222 6.67 -6.38 -11.36
C VAL A 222 5.65 -5.24 -11.33
N TRP A 223 4.48 -5.48 -10.74
CA TRP A 223 3.45 -4.44 -10.57
C TRP A 223 3.72 -3.48 -9.40
N GLY A 224 4.84 -3.63 -8.69
CA GLY A 224 5.20 -2.82 -7.53
C GLY A 224 4.59 -3.34 -6.22
N GLY A 225 4.31 -2.43 -5.30
CA GLY A 225 3.92 -2.75 -3.93
C GLY A 225 4.96 -2.27 -2.92
N ASP A 226 5.42 -1.03 -3.12
CA ASP A 226 6.54 -0.47 -2.37
C ASP A 226 6.17 -0.29 -0.91
N VAL A 227 4.92 0.09 -0.64
CA VAL A 227 4.43 0.20 0.73
C VAL A 227 3.99 -1.16 1.24
N ALA A 228 3.04 -1.83 0.58
CA ALA A 228 2.43 -3.08 1.05
C ALA A 228 2.57 -4.24 0.03
N PRO A 229 2.53 -5.51 0.47
CA PRO A 229 2.68 -6.66 -0.41
C PRO A 229 1.42 -6.97 -1.23
N PHE A 230 1.23 -6.24 -2.34
CA PHE A 230 0.14 -6.48 -3.28
C PHE A 230 0.26 -7.87 -3.92
N GLY A 231 -0.81 -8.65 -3.82
CA GLY A 231 -0.80 -10.05 -4.23
C GLY A 231 -0.28 -11.02 -3.17
N LYS A 232 0.16 -10.54 -2.00
CA LYS A 232 0.65 -11.35 -0.87
C LYS A 232 1.67 -12.39 -1.35
N GLY A 233 1.46 -13.67 -1.06
CA GLY A 233 2.26 -14.79 -1.55
C GLY A 233 1.66 -15.48 -2.80
N LEU A 234 2.43 -16.37 -3.42
CA LEU A 234 2.01 -17.11 -4.61
C LEU A 234 0.76 -17.97 -4.39
N SER A 235 0.54 -18.48 -3.17
CA SER A 235 -0.67 -19.25 -2.85
C SER A 235 -1.92 -18.38 -2.84
N PHE A 236 -1.80 -17.11 -2.47
CA PHE A 236 -2.87 -16.14 -2.58
C PHE A 236 -3.18 -15.85 -4.06
N LEU A 237 -2.16 -15.56 -4.87
CA LEU A 237 -2.35 -15.33 -6.31
C LEU A 237 -3.05 -16.49 -7.00
N LYS A 238 -2.63 -17.73 -6.71
CA LYS A 238 -3.23 -18.95 -7.27
C LYS A 238 -4.74 -19.08 -6.97
N ARG A 239 -5.23 -18.52 -5.85
CA ARG A 239 -6.67 -18.50 -5.55
C ARG A 239 -7.46 -17.55 -6.46
N PHE A 240 -6.81 -16.50 -6.96
CA PHE A 240 -7.42 -15.48 -7.81
C PHE A 240 -7.01 -15.61 -9.27
N GLU A 241 -6.26 -16.64 -9.63
CA GLU A 241 -5.81 -16.89 -10.98
C GLU A 241 -6.99 -17.25 -11.90
N ALA A 242 -7.05 -16.60 -13.06
CA ALA A 242 -7.94 -16.98 -14.14
C ALA A 242 -7.52 -18.35 -14.71
N LYS A 243 -8.43 -19.32 -14.62
CA LYS A 243 -8.18 -20.75 -14.91
C LYS A 243 -8.44 -21.12 -16.36
N ASP A 244 -9.23 -20.32 -17.07
CA ASP A 244 -9.60 -20.51 -18.47
C ASP A 244 -9.57 -19.17 -19.21
N ASP A 245 -9.65 -19.24 -20.54
CA ASP A 245 -9.52 -18.08 -21.43
C ASP A 245 -10.63 -17.05 -21.21
N ASP A 246 -11.83 -17.52 -20.87
CA ASP A 246 -12.97 -16.65 -20.63
C ASP A 246 -12.80 -15.87 -19.32
N ALA A 247 -12.45 -16.57 -18.23
CA ALA A 247 -12.10 -15.95 -16.96
C ALA A 247 -10.93 -14.97 -17.12
N LEU A 248 -9.97 -15.27 -18.00
CA LEU A 248 -8.85 -14.39 -18.30
C LEU A 248 -9.32 -13.13 -19.03
N ALA A 249 -10.17 -13.26 -20.04
CA ALA A 249 -10.79 -12.14 -20.75
C ALA A 249 -11.57 -11.23 -19.79
N VAL A 250 -12.43 -11.81 -18.94
CA VAL A 250 -13.19 -11.07 -17.91
C VAL A 250 -12.25 -10.34 -16.97
N THR A 251 -11.17 -10.99 -16.52
CA THR A 251 -10.21 -10.39 -15.57
C THR A 251 -9.44 -9.23 -16.21
N ARG A 252 -9.03 -9.36 -17.47
CA ARG A 252 -8.36 -8.28 -18.23
C ARG A 252 -9.29 -7.09 -18.50
N LEU A 253 -10.56 -7.34 -18.83
CA LEU A 253 -11.55 -6.26 -18.96
C LEU A 253 -11.79 -5.54 -17.63
N LYS A 254 -11.84 -6.27 -16.51
CA LYS A 254 -11.88 -5.67 -15.17
C LYS A 254 -10.63 -4.88 -14.83
N ALA A 255 -9.46 -5.31 -15.30
CA ALA A 255 -8.20 -4.60 -15.16
C ALA A 255 -8.22 -3.27 -15.92
N LEU A 256 -8.67 -3.28 -17.17
CA LEU A 256 -8.81 -2.07 -17.99
C LEU A 256 -9.77 -1.07 -17.37
N LYS A 257 -10.95 -1.51 -16.90
CA LYS A 257 -11.88 -0.65 -16.15
C LYS A 257 -11.21 -0.01 -14.93
N LEU A 258 -10.40 -0.77 -14.21
CA LEU A 258 -9.73 -0.30 -13.01
C LEU A 258 -8.61 0.70 -13.35
N ALA A 259 -7.83 0.48 -14.42
CA ALA A 259 -6.80 1.41 -14.87
C ALA A 259 -7.39 2.76 -15.31
N VAL A 260 -8.51 2.74 -16.04
CA VAL A 260 -9.25 3.97 -16.39
C VAL A 260 -9.77 4.68 -15.14
N TRP A 261 -10.29 3.91 -14.17
CA TRP A 261 -10.72 4.48 -12.90
C TRP A 261 -9.56 5.09 -12.10
N THR A 262 -8.40 4.45 -12.10
CA THR A 262 -7.17 4.99 -11.53
C THR A 262 -6.80 6.32 -12.19
N ALA A 263 -6.85 6.42 -13.52
CA ALA A 263 -6.59 7.69 -14.20
C ALA A 263 -7.56 8.79 -13.76
N ILE A 264 -8.86 8.50 -13.70
CA ILE A 264 -9.87 9.45 -13.22
C ILE A 264 -9.54 9.93 -11.80
N LEU A 265 -9.22 9.01 -10.89
CA LEU A 265 -8.85 9.36 -9.51
C LEU A 265 -7.58 10.21 -9.44
N SER A 266 -6.54 9.87 -10.21
CA SER A 266 -5.30 10.64 -10.27
C SER A 266 -5.52 12.07 -10.73
N TRP A 267 -6.27 12.26 -11.83
CA TRP A 267 -6.58 13.59 -12.35
C TRP A 267 -7.50 14.37 -11.40
N THR A 268 -8.38 13.69 -10.68
CA THR A 268 -9.18 14.33 -9.62
C THR A 268 -8.30 14.79 -8.46
N ALA A 269 -7.31 13.97 -8.04
CA ALA A 269 -6.36 14.34 -7.01
C ALA A 269 -5.47 15.51 -7.43
N LEU A 270 -4.99 15.50 -8.68
CA LEU A 270 -4.18 16.59 -9.24
C LEU A 270 -5.00 17.88 -9.34
N ALA A 271 -6.20 17.82 -9.90
CA ALA A 271 -7.09 18.97 -10.00
C ALA A 271 -7.44 19.55 -8.62
N ALA A 272 -7.73 18.69 -7.63
CA ALA A 272 -7.96 19.13 -6.26
C ALA A 272 -6.69 19.78 -5.64
N THR A 273 -5.52 19.18 -5.86
CA THR A 273 -4.24 19.70 -5.38
C THR A 273 -3.96 21.09 -5.97
N THR A 274 -4.03 21.24 -7.30
CA THR A 274 -3.84 22.53 -7.98
C THR A 274 -4.89 23.56 -7.55
N LEU A 275 -6.17 23.18 -7.52
CA LEU A 275 -7.23 24.11 -7.12
C LEU A 275 -7.03 24.61 -5.69
N PHE A 276 -6.88 23.71 -4.73
CA PHE A 276 -6.84 24.12 -3.32
C PHE A 276 -5.49 24.69 -2.92
N HIS A 277 -4.38 24.04 -3.28
CA HIS A 277 -3.06 24.45 -2.79
C HIS A 277 -2.41 25.55 -3.64
N GLU A 278 -2.59 25.54 -4.96
CA GLU A 278 -1.91 26.48 -5.86
C GLU A 278 -2.79 27.70 -6.20
N MET A 279 -4.07 27.48 -6.50
CA MET A 279 -4.97 28.59 -6.89
C MET A 279 -5.64 29.28 -5.70
N LEU A 280 -6.12 28.52 -4.71
CA LEU A 280 -6.80 29.05 -3.53
C LEU A 280 -5.84 29.29 -2.34
N GLY A 281 -4.56 28.91 -2.47
CA GLY A 281 -3.54 29.16 -1.45
C GLY A 281 -3.76 28.42 -0.13
N VAL A 282 -4.50 27.32 -0.12
CA VAL A 282 -4.69 26.48 1.07
C VAL A 282 -3.35 25.78 1.39
N PRO A 283 -2.73 26.01 2.55
CA PRO A 283 -1.45 25.37 2.88
C PRO A 283 -1.60 23.85 3.07
N LYS A 284 -0.53 23.12 2.76
CA LYS A 284 -0.46 21.67 3.03
C LYS A 284 -0.32 21.41 4.53
N LEU A 285 -0.88 20.30 5.01
CA LEU A 285 -0.87 19.96 6.44
C LEU A 285 0.54 19.88 7.03
N GLY A 286 1.48 19.25 6.30
CA GLY A 286 2.87 19.15 6.74
C GLY A 286 3.54 20.51 6.93
N PHE A 287 3.31 21.46 6.02
CA PHE A 287 3.80 22.83 6.17
C PHE A 287 3.24 23.49 7.43
N MET A 288 1.94 23.37 7.68
CA MET A 288 1.32 24.01 8.84
C MET A 288 1.83 23.44 10.17
N ILE A 289 2.02 22.12 10.25
CA ILE A 289 2.55 21.48 11.46
C ILE A 289 4.00 21.90 11.71
N LEU A 290 4.82 21.94 10.65
CA LEU A 290 6.26 22.22 10.77
C LEU A 290 6.58 23.71 10.91
N ASN A 291 5.63 24.60 10.63
CA ASN A 291 5.79 26.06 10.72
C ASN A 291 4.70 26.66 11.63
N PRO A 292 4.77 26.39 12.96
CA PRO A 292 3.69 26.76 13.89
C PRO A 292 3.51 28.28 14.01
N GLN A 293 4.58 29.06 13.88
CA GLN A 293 4.51 30.53 13.93
C GLN A 293 3.73 31.10 12.75
N ASP A 294 4.07 30.66 11.53
CA ASP A 294 3.35 31.07 10.32
C ASP A 294 1.89 30.63 10.37
N THR A 295 1.64 29.42 10.86
CA THR A 295 0.30 28.85 10.98
C THR A 295 -0.55 29.60 11.99
N ALA A 296 0.00 30.02 13.13
CA ALA A 296 -0.71 30.80 14.13
C ALA A 296 -1.18 32.17 13.59
N ALA A 297 -0.48 32.74 12.62
CA ALA A 297 -0.88 33.97 11.95
C ALA A 297 -2.01 33.76 10.91
N MET A 298 -2.32 32.52 10.54
CA MET A 298 -3.36 32.22 9.55
C MET A 298 -4.77 32.25 10.16
N PRO A 299 -5.79 32.70 9.41
CA PRO A 299 -7.18 32.58 9.83
C PRO A 299 -7.56 31.12 10.13
N LEU A 300 -8.32 30.88 11.21
CA LEU A 300 -8.74 29.53 11.63
C LEU A 300 -9.41 28.73 10.49
N GLY A 301 -10.24 29.39 9.68
CA GLY A 301 -10.89 28.76 8.53
C GLY A 301 -9.89 28.18 7.52
N LEU A 302 -8.74 28.83 7.33
CA LEU A 302 -7.68 28.37 6.45
C LEU A 302 -6.92 27.16 7.03
N GLN A 303 -6.69 27.15 8.35
CA GLN A 303 -6.09 26.01 9.05
C GLN A 303 -6.98 24.76 8.95
N TRP A 304 -8.29 24.92 9.21
CA TRP A 304 -9.28 23.86 9.02
C TRP A 304 -9.38 23.39 7.57
N ALA A 305 -9.39 24.31 6.62
CA ALA A 305 -9.40 23.98 5.20
C ALA A 305 -8.16 23.15 4.82
N GLY A 306 -6.98 23.52 5.30
CA GLY A 306 -5.74 22.77 5.08
C GLY A 306 -5.83 21.33 5.59
N LEU A 307 -6.38 21.11 6.78
CA LEU A 307 -6.59 19.76 7.32
C LEU A 307 -7.56 18.92 6.47
N ILE A 308 -8.73 19.48 6.16
CA ILE A 308 -9.81 18.76 5.45
C ILE A 308 -9.39 18.45 4.01
N VAL A 309 -8.80 19.43 3.32
CA VAL A 309 -8.31 19.26 1.94
C VAL A 309 -7.22 18.19 1.90
N ASN A 310 -6.24 18.24 2.81
CA ASN A 310 -5.16 17.27 2.85
C ASN A 310 -5.70 15.84 3.03
N TYR A 311 -6.66 15.64 3.95
CA TYR A 311 -7.32 14.35 4.12
C TYR A 311 -8.01 13.87 2.84
N GLY A 312 -8.79 14.75 2.18
CA GLY A 312 -9.51 14.41 0.96
C GLY A 312 -8.57 14.04 -0.20
N VAL A 313 -7.51 14.81 -0.40
CA VAL A 313 -6.49 14.57 -1.43
C VAL A 313 -5.74 13.27 -1.17
N ASP A 314 -5.29 13.01 0.06
CA ASP A 314 -4.61 11.77 0.44
C ASP A 314 -5.44 10.52 0.14
N LEU A 315 -6.75 10.56 0.40
CA LEU A 315 -7.65 9.45 0.09
C LEU A 315 -7.70 9.15 -1.41
N LEU A 316 -7.70 10.19 -2.25
CA LEU A 316 -7.69 10.03 -3.71
C LEU A 316 -6.35 9.43 -4.16
N ILE A 317 -5.24 9.94 -3.65
CA ILE A 317 -3.88 9.45 -3.97
C ILE A 317 -3.75 7.97 -3.62
N ILE A 318 -4.11 7.58 -2.39
CA ILE A 318 -3.97 6.19 -1.92
C ILE A 318 -4.90 5.23 -2.68
N ALA A 319 -6.10 5.70 -3.06
CA ALA A 319 -7.01 4.93 -3.90
C ALA A 319 -6.44 4.74 -5.31
N ALA A 320 -5.97 5.81 -5.96
CA ALA A 320 -5.40 5.79 -7.30
C ALA A 320 -4.19 4.84 -7.36
N TRP A 321 -3.19 5.08 -6.51
CA TRP A 321 -1.96 4.28 -6.43
C TRP A 321 -2.26 2.79 -6.25
N GLY A 322 -3.06 2.44 -5.24
CA GLY A 322 -3.36 1.04 -4.95
C GLY A 322 -4.21 0.36 -6.04
N HIS A 323 -5.09 1.10 -6.70
CA HIS A 323 -5.85 0.57 -7.85
C HIS A 323 -4.97 0.37 -9.08
N ALA A 324 -3.94 1.20 -9.30
CA ALA A 324 -2.96 1.02 -10.38
C ALA A 324 -2.26 -0.34 -10.27
N ILE A 325 -1.76 -0.65 -9.08
CA ILE A 325 -1.06 -1.92 -8.80
C ILE A 325 -2.00 -3.12 -9.00
N VAL A 326 -3.22 -3.05 -8.45
CA VAL A 326 -4.23 -4.10 -8.62
C VAL A 326 -4.61 -4.28 -10.09
N ALA A 327 -4.71 -3.19 -10.85
CA ALA A 327 -5.00 -3.22 -12.27
C ALA A 327 -3.93 -4.01 -13.05
N VAL A 328 -2.65 -3.82 -12.75
CA VAL A 328 -1.56 -4.61 -13.38
C VAL A 328 -1.66 -6.10 -13.02
N ALA A 329 -1.85 -6.43 -11.75
CA ALA A 329 -2.01 -7.82 -11.33
C ALA A 329 -3.21 -8.51 -12.01
N ARG A 330 -4.33 -7.79 -12.16
CA ARG A 330 -5.50 -8.26 -12.90
C ARG A 330 -5.23 -8.42 -14.39
N MET A 331 -4.49 -7.50 -15.01
CA MET A 331 -4.13 -7.62 -16.42
C MET A 331 -3.25 -8.85 -16.69
N MET A 332 -2.41 -9.21 -15.71
CA MET A 332 -1.64 -10.46 -15.69
C MET A 332 -2.48 -11.72 -15.42
N GLY A 333 -3.79 -11.60 -15.21
CA GLY A 333 -4.70 -12.73 -15.03
C GLY A 333 -5.01 -13.09 -13.56
N TYR A 334 -4.62 -12.26 -12.60
CA TYR A 334 -4.91 -12.50 -11.17
C TYR A 334 -6.00 -11.53 -10.70
N ASN A 335 -7.23 -12.01 -10.53
CA ASN A 335 -8.41 -11.23 -10.16
C ASN A 335 -8.44 -10.83 -8.67
N ILE A 336 -7.34 -10.27 -8.15
CA ILE A 336 -7.18 -9.92 -6.74
C ILE A 336 -8.13 -8.77 -6.33
N PRO A 337 -8.50 -8.65 -5.03
CA PRO A 337 -9.39 -7.59 -4.53
C PRO A 337 -8.86 -6.17 -4.78
N ARG A 338 -9.75 -5.16 -4.73
CA ARG A 338 -9.32 -3.75 -4.85
C ARG A 338 -8.67 -3.27 -3.55
N ASN A 339 -7.73 -2.33 -3.66
CA ASN A 339 -7.11 -1.71 -2.48
C ASN A 339 -8.12 -0.94 -1.60
N THR A 340 -9.08 -0.27 -2.24
CA THR A 340 -10.12 0.53 -1.57
C THR A 340 -11.49 0.29 -2.21
N VAL A 341 -12.55 0.30 -1.41
CA VAL A 341 -13.94 0.15 -1.86
C VAL A 341 -14.88 1.07 -1.06
N ASN A 342 -15.26 2.21 -1.64
CA ASN A 342 -16.19 3.19 -1.06
C ASN A 342 -15.91 3.53 0.43
N PRO A 343 -14.68 3.96 0.79
CA PRO A 343 -14.33 4.22 2.19
C PRO A 343 -15.16 5.36 2.80
N LEU A 344 -15.51 6.39 2.02
CA LEU A 344 -16.34 7.52 2.49
C LEU A 344 -17.81 7.16 2.76
N ALA A 345 -18.26 5.97 2.37
CA ALA A 345 -19.60 5.47 2.69
C ALA A 345 -19.66 4.73 4.04
N SER A 346 -18.55 4.66 4.76
CA SER A 346 -18.44 3.95 6.04
C SER A 346 -19.17 4.67 7.16
N ARG A 347 -19.90 3.92 7.99
CA ARG A 347 -20.66 4.44 9.14
C ARG A 347 -19.98 4.17 10.49
N SER A 348 -18.83 3.50 10.48
CA SER A 348 -17.99 3.30 11.66
C SER A 348 -16.51 3.30 11.29
N ILE A 349 -15.64 3.57 12.26
CA ILE A 349 -14.18 3.57 12.08
C ILE A 349 -13.72 2.17 11.65
N ALA A 350 -14.28 1.12 12.25
CA ALA A 350 -13.99 -0.26 11.87
C ALA A 350 -14.45 -0.59 10.44
N GLU A 351 -15.60 -0.08 9.98
CA GLU A 351 -16.05 -0.24 8.59
C GLU A 351 -15.12 0.46 7.61
N PHE A 352 -14.68 1.68 7.93
CA PHE A 352 -13.71 2.43 7.12
C PHE A 352 -12.41 1.66 6.98
N TRP A 353 -11.84 1.21 8.10
CA TRP A 353 -10.62 0.39 8.12
C TRP A 353 -10.77 -0.89 7.29
N ASN A 354 -11.97 -1.47 7.23
CA ASN A 354 -12.23 -2.65 6.41
C ASN A 354 -12.31 -2.37 4.91
N ARG A 355 -12.58 -1.12 4.52
CA ARG A 355 -12.78 -0.66 3.14
C ARG A 355 -11.59 0.12 2.57
N TYR A 356 -10.65 0.48 3.42
CA TYR A 356 -9.49 1.31 3.12
C TYR A 356 -8.21 0.49 3.25
N TYR A 357 -7.28 0.71 2.32
CA TYR A 357 -5.93 0.15 2.34
C TYR A 357 -5.84 -1.36 2.58
N TYR A 358 -6.59 -2.15 1.79
CA TYR A 358 -6.79 -3.58 1.96
C TYR A 358 -5.48 -4.36 2.21
N TYR A 359 -4.46 -4.21 1.35
CA TYR A 359 -3.26 -5.04 1.43
C TYR A 359 -2.41 -4.76 2.67
N PHE A 360 -2.36 -3.50 3.09
CA PHE A 360 -1.68 -3.11 4.32
C PHE A 360 -2.41 -3.66 5.55
N LYS A 361 -3.73 -3.45 5.63
CA LYS A 361 -4.57 -4.03 6.68
C LYS A 361 -4.37 -5.53 6.77
N GLU A 362 -4.32 -6.24 5.64
CA GLU A 362 -4.20 -7.70 5.64
C GLU A 362 -2.85 -8.18 6.20
N VAL A 363 -1.75 -7.44 6.01
CA VAL A 363 -0.48 -7.73 6.73
C VAL A 363 -0.71 -7.70 8.24
N LEU A 364 -1.36 -6.66 8.74
CA LEU A 364 -1.65 -6.51 10.16
C LEU A 364 -2.58 -7.62 10.67
N VAL A 365 -3.58 -7.97 9.87
CA VAL A 365 -4.55 -9.02 10.22
C VAL A 365 -3.90 -10.41 10.24
N ASP A 366 -3.17 -10.76 9.18
CA ASP A 366 -2.59 -12.09 9.00
C ASP A 366 -1.46 -12.37 9.99
N PHE A 367 -0.61 -11.38 10.27
CA PHE A 367 0.59 -11.58 11.10
C PHE A 367 0.45 -11.15 12.56
N PHE A 368 -0.56 -10.34 12.90
CA PHE A 368 -0.74 -9.85 14.27
C PHE A 368 -2.13 -10.12 14.83
N PHE A 369 -3.20 -9.77 14.11
CA PHE A 369 -4.56 -9.95 14.61
C PHE A 369 -4.89 -11.43 14.82
N TYR A 370 -4.81 -12.28 13.78
CA TYR A 370 -5.20 -13.68 13.90
C TYR A 370 -4.33 -14.47 14.87
N PRO A 371 -2.98 -14.34 14.87
CA PRO A 371 -2.16 -14.98 15.88
C PRO A 371 -2.55 -14.58 17.30
N ALA A 372 -2.90 -13.31 17.52
CA ALA A 372 -3.31 -12.84 18.83
C ALA A 372 -4.70 -13.31 19.24
N PHE A 373 -5.66 -13.13 18.34
CA PHE A 373 -7.04 -13.57 18.51
C PHE A 373 -7.08 -15.07 18.80
N MET A 374 -6.35 -15.92 18.09
CA MET A 374 -6.41 -17.37 18.30
C MET A 374 -5.75 -17.86 19.59
N ARG A 375 -4.87 -17.06 20.20
CA ARG A 375 -4.06 -17.48 21.35
C ARG A 375 -4.59 -16.98 22.69
N TRP A 376 -4.95 -15.70 22.79
CA TRP A 376 -5.19 -15.03 24.08
C TRP A 376 -6.67 -14.74 24.34
N PHE A 377 -7.02 -14.55 25.63
CA PHE A 377 -8.33 -14.10 26.12
C PHE A 377 -9.56 -14.88 25.60
N LYS A 378 -9.42 -16.19 25.35
CA LYS A 378 -10.47 -17.02 24.72
C LYS A 378 -11.82 -17.01 25.45
N THR A 379 -11.83 -16.76 26.75
CA THR A 379 -13.02 -16.73 27.61
C THR A 379 -13.73 -15.36 27.62
N SER A 380 -13.09 -14.29 27.13
CA SER A 380 -13.66 -12.94 27.11
C SER A 380 -13.66 -12.38 25.68
N PRO A 381 -14.76 -12.52 24.92
CA PRO A 381 -14.80 -12.13 23.50
C PRO A 381 -14.45 -10.67 23.25
N ARG A 382 -14.90 -9.74 24.11
CA ARG A 382 -14.60 -8.30 23.99
C ARG A 382 -13.13 -8.02 24.21
N LEU A 383 -12.53 -8.56 25.28
CA LEU A 383 -11.10 -8.39 25.56
C LEU A 383 -10.23 -9.05 24.49
N ARG A 384 -10.67 -10.20 23.97
CA ARG A 384 -10.02 -10.90 22.86
C ARG A 384 -9.96 -10.06 21.59
N ILE A 385 -11.09 -9.45 21.21
CA ILE A 385 -11.14 -8.53 20.06
C ILE A 385 -10.28 -7.29 20.34
N ALA A 386 -10.43 -6.67 21.52
CA ALA A 386 -9.65 -5.50 21.92
C ALA A 386 -8.14 -5.75 21.79
N PHE A 387 -7.67 -6.84 22.38
CA PHE A 387 -6.27 -7.20 22.39
C PHE A 387 -5.76 -7.58 21.00
N ALA A 388 -6.51 -8.34 20.22
CA ALA A 388 -6.11 -8.67 18.85
C ALA A 388 -6.04 -7.42 17.95
N THR A 389 -6.98 -6.48 18.10
CA THR A 389 -6.95 -5.19 17.42
C THR A 389 -5.76 -4.36 17.86
N PHE A 390 -5.44 -4.31 19.16
CA PHE A 390 -4.24 -3.64 19.68
C PHE A 390 -2.94 -4.25 19.11
N CYS A 391 -2.84 -5.58 19.08
CA CYS A 391 -1.68 -6.25 18.48
C CYS A 391 -1.53 -5.89 17.00
N ALA A 392 -2.62 -5.71 16.26
CA ALA A 392 -2.58 -5.39 14.83
C ALA A 392 -2.40 -3.90 14.54
N ALA A 393 -3.34 -3.06 14.97
CA ALA A 393 -3.40 -1.64 14.66
C ALA A 393 -2.47 -0.79 15.53
N GLY A 394 -2.06 -1.28 16.70
CA GLY A 394 -1.05 -0.64 17.57
C GLY A 394 0.34 -1.23 17.31
N PHE A 395 0.63 -2.41 17.87
CA PHE A 395 1.97 -3.00 17.85
C PHE A 395 2.46 -3.38 16.43
N GLY A 396 1.65 -4.11 15.66
CA GLY A 396 2.01 -4.54 14.32
C GLY A 396 2.17 -3.38 13.35
N ASN A 397 1.32 -2.37 13.49
CA ASN A 397 1.37 -1.13 12.73
C ASN A 397 2.66 -0.33 13.04
N PHE A 398 3.01 -0.20 14.33
CA PHE A 398 4.27 0.41 14.75
C PHE A 398 5.47 -0.32 14.12
N LEU A 399 5.54 -1.65 14.25
CA LEU A 399 6.64 -2.44 13.70
C LEU A 399 6.72 -2.34 12.18
N TYR A 400 5.58 -2.31 11.50
CA TYR A 400 5.53 -2.10 10.06
C TYR A 400 6.20 -0.79 9.67
N HIS A 401 5.87 0.32 10.34
CA HIS A 401 6.44 1.63 10.07
C HIS A 401 7.86 1.80 10.62
N LEU A 402 8.27 1.07 11.66
CA LEU A 402 9.66 1.03 12.09
C LEU A 402 10.54 0.35 11.04
N ILE A 403 10.11 -0.82 10.54
CA ILE A 403 10.77 -1.46 9.39
C ILE A 403 10.72 -0.50 8.22
N PHE A 404 9.55 0.12 8.00
CA PHE A 404 9.23 1.34 7.21
C PHE A 404 10.44 2.22 6.86
N VAL A 405 10.88 2.88 7.92
CA VAL A 405 11.83 3.98 7.96
C VAL A 405 13.14 3.58 8.60
N SER A 406 13.48 2.28 8.67
CA SER A 406 14.67 1.80 9.38
C SER A 406 16.00 2.41 8.88
N HIS A 407 16.00 3.04 7.71
CA HIS A 407 17.15 3.75 7.15
C HIS A 407 17.59 4.95 8.00
N VAL A 408 16.70 5.55 8.81
CA VAL A 408 17.02 6.70 9.67
C VAL A 408 18.08 6.38 10.73
N PHE A 409 18.26 5.10 11.07
CA PHE A 409 19.27 4.65 12.01
C PHE A 409 20.67 4.50 11.38
N ALA A 410 20.84 4.79 10.08
CA ALA A 410 22.14 4.70 9.41
C ALA A 410 23.05 5.91 9.70
N ASP A 411 22.46 7.10 9.82
CA ASP A 411 23.19 8.37 9.90
C ASP A 411 23.23 8.97 11.32
N GLY A 412 22.36 8.49 12.23
CA GLY A 412 22.18 9.04 13.58
C GLY A 412 22.69 8.12 14.68
N THR A 413 22.84 8.66 15.90
CA THR A 413 22.93 7.77 17.06
C THR A 413 21.56 7.11 17.29
N PRO A 414 21.50 5.80 17.59
CA PRO A 414 20.22 5.10 17.66
C PRO A 414 19.22 5.67 18.66
N PHE A 415 19.72 6.37 19.69
CA PHE A 415 18.93 6.95 20.76
C PHE A 415 18.30 8.29 20.39
N ASP A 416 18.99 9.13 19.61
CA ASP A 416 18.47 10.42 19.18
C ASP A 416 17.26 10.27 18.24
N GLU A 417 17.20 9.16 17.50
CA GLU A 417 16.10 8.85 16.60
C GLU A 417 14.84 8.34 17.33
N LEU A 418 14.96 7.86 18.58
CA LEU A 418 13.82 7.29 19.32
C LEU A 418 12.72 8.31 19.60
N ASP A 419 13.09 9.56 19.85
CA ASP A 419 12.12 10.63 20.11
C ASP A 419 11.23 10.90 18.90
N ARG A 420 11.74 10.68 17.68
CA ARG A 420 10.96 10.82 16.45
C ARG A 420 9.85 9.77 16.33
N PHE A 421 10.02 8.61 16.97
CA PHE A 421 9.00 7.56 17.01
C PHE A 421 7.87 7.84 18.01
N ALA A 422 7.98 8.85 18.88
CA ALA A 422 6.91 9.20 19.82
C ALA A 422 5.61 9.58 19.09
N THR A 423 5.72 10.36 18.01
CA THR A 423 4.59 10.71 17.15
C THR A 423 3.94 9.47 16.53
N LEU A 424 4.76 8.57 15.98
CA LEU A 424 4.26 7.31 15.39
C LEU A 424 3.55 6.46 16.45
N ALA A 425 4.14 6.29 17.63
CA ALA A 425 3.57 5.54 18.74
C ALA A 425 2.22 6.12 19.18
N PHE A 426 2.12 7.45 19.26
CA PHE A 426 0.87 8.13 19.57
C PHE A 426 -0.20 7.89 18.49
N TYR A 427 0.16 8.05 17.21
CA TYR A 427 -0.75 7.81 16.09
C TYR A 427 -1.32 6.38 16.07
N VAL A 428 -0.46 5.36 16.16
CA VAL A 428 -0.91 3.96 16.14
C VAL A 428 -1.71 3.61 17.40
N GLY A 429 -1.38 4.21 18.55
CA GLY A 429 -2.16 4.11 19.79
C GLY A 429 -3.56 4.68 19.64
N LEU A 430 -3.68 5.90 19.09
CA LEU A 430 -4.94 6.58 18.85
C LEU A 430 -5.82 5.83 17.83
N LEU A 431 -5.22 5.38 16.72
CA LEU A 431 -5.91 4.55 15.72
C LEU A 431 -6.41 3.24 16.35
N SER A 432 -5.57 2.55 17.11
CA SER A 432 -5.92 1.31 17.80
C SER A 432 -7.08 1.54 18.78
N ALA A 433 -7.01 2.59 19.60
CA ALA A 433 -8.07 2.94 20.55
C ALA A 433 -9.40 3.22 19.82
N GLY A 434 -9.37 4.03 18.76
CA GLY A 434 -10.55 4.33 17.94
C GLY A 434 -11.18 3.08 17.32
N LEU A 435 -10.37 2.15 16.83
CA LEU A 435 -10.85 0.87 16.30
C LEU A 435 -11.47 -0.02 17.38
N ILE A 436 -10.82 -0.15 18.55
CA ILE A 436 -11.32 -0.94 19.67
C ILE A 436 -12.66 -0.39 20.17
N ILE A 437 -12.73 0.94 20.39
CA ILE A 437 -13.96 1.63 20.77
C ILE A 437 -15.06 1.38 19.74
N SER A 438 -14.75 1.55 18.45
CA SER A 438 -15.69 1.34 17.35
C SER A 438 -16.18 -0.11 17.24
N GLN A 439 -15.36 -1.11 17.60
CA GLN A 439 -15.72 -2.53 17.52
C GLN A 439 -16.54 -3.00 18.73
N ILE A 440 -16.25 -2.48 19.93
CA ILE A 440 -16.89 -2.91 21.18
C ILE A 440 -18.15 -2.12 21.48
N TRP A 441 -18.11 -0.81 21.24
CA TRP A 441 -19.16 0.14 21.62
C TRP A 441 -19.81 0.83 20.41
N GLY A 442 -19.42 0.46 19.19
CA GLY A 442 -20.05 0.98 17.97
C GLY A 442 -21.53 0.63 17.92
N ARG A 443 -22.40 1.65 18.01
CA ARG A 443 -23.84 1.49 17.80
C ARG A 443 -24.09 1.07 16.35
N LYS A 444 -24.83 -0.02 16.16
CA LYS A 444 -25.40 -0.35 14.84
C LYS A 444 -26.54 0.62 14.55
N THR A 445 -26.31 1.54 13.62
CA THR A 445 -27.36 2.44 13.14
C THR A 445 -28.38 1.66 12.31
N SER A 446 -29.66 1.91 12.51
CA SER A 446 -30.75 1.31 11.73
C SER A 446 -31.28 2.30 10.71
N SER A 447 -31.82 1.83 9.58
CA SER A 447 -32.53 2.70 8.62
C SER A 447 -33.72 3.41 9.26
N ALA A 448 -34.26 2.86 10.36
CA ALA A 448 -35.30 3.48 11.18
C ALA A 448 -34.83 4.74 11.95
N ASP A 449 -33.53 4.97 12.10
CA ASP A 449 -33.00 6.15 12.82
C ASP A 449 -33.14 7.46 12.00
N GLY A 450 -33.60 7.37 10.75
CA GLY A 450 -33.78 8.51 9.83
C GLY A 450 -32.50 8.91 9.11
N PHE A 451 -32.64 9.64 8.00
CA PHE A 451 -31.54 9.98 7.09
C PHE A 451 -30.32 10.61 7.78
N TRP A 452 -30.54 11.57 8.68
CA TRP A 452 -29.44 12.26 9.36
C TRP A 452 -28.65 11.36 10.31
N ARG A 453 -29.33 10.57 11.16
CA ARG A 453 -28.67 9.71 12.15
C ARG A 453 -28.12 8.42 11.54
N HIS A 454 -28.69 7.96 10.44
CA HIS A 454 -28.27 6.74 9.76
C HIS A 454 -27.21 6.98 8.67
N ASP A 455 -27.36 8.02 7.85
CA ASP A 455 -26.52 8.22 6.66
C ASP A 455 -25.52 9.36 6.79
N VAL A 456 -25.87 10.48 7.44
CA VAL A 456 -25.01 11.67 7.44
C VAL A 456 -24.06 11.69 8.63
N LEU A 457 -24.59 11.73 9.85
CA LEU A 457 -23.77 11.87 11.07
C LEU A 457 -22.70 10.79 11.23
N PRO A 458 -22.99 9.48 11.01
CA PRO A 458 -21.96 8.45 11.14
C PRO A 458 -20.80 8.65 10.16
N ARG A 459 -21.09 9.09 8.92
CA ARG A 459 -20.06 9.32 7.89
C ARG A 459 -19.21 10.55 8.22
N ILE A 460 -19.84 11.62 8.70
CA ILE A 460 -19.12 12.83 9.17
C ILE A 460 -18.22 12.46 10.34
N ASN A 461 -18.71 11.72 11.34
CA ASN A 461 -17.91 11.31 12.49
C ASN A 461 -16.71 10.45 12.10
N VAL A 462 -16.89 9.52 11.16
CA VAL A 462 -15.78 8.73 10.61
C VAL A 462 -14.78 9.62 9.87
N ALA A 463 -15.24 10.51 9.00
CA ALA A 463 -14.37 11.43 8.27
C ALA A 463 -13.58 12.33 9.24
N LEU A 464 -14.24 12.91 10.24
CA LEU A 464 -13.61 13.74 11.27
C LEU A 464 -12.56 12.97 12.06
N PHE A 465 -12.85 11.73 12.49
CA PHE A 465 -11.88 10.90 13.18
C PHE A 465 -10.59 10.73 12.36
N PHE A 466 -10.71 10.37 11.08
CA PHE A 466 -9.54 10.20 10.22
C PHE A 466 -8.88 11.53 9.82
N CYS A 467 -9.64 12.64 9.73
CA CYS A 467 -9.07 13.98 9.58
C CYS A 467 -8.17 14.33 10.76
N PHE A 468 -8.65 14.20 11.99
CA PHE A 468 -7.82 14.48 13.18
C PHE A 468 -6.66 13.51 13.31
N LEU A 469 -6.88 12.23 13.00
CA LEU A 469 -5.81 11.23 13.03
C LEU A 469 -4.65 11.62 12.09
N LYS A 470 -4.92 12.30 10.97
CA LYS A 470 -3.90 12.77 10.04
C LYS A 470 -2.93 13.80 10.63
N ILE A 471 -3.34 14.54 11.65
CA ILE A 471 -2.44 15.46 12.38
C ILE A 471 -1.29 14.68 13.03
N PHE A 472 -1.50 13.41 13.36
CA PHE A 472 -0.50 12.57 14.03
C PHE A 472 0.15 11.54 13.10
N ASP A 473 -0.36 11.37 11.88
CA ASP A 473 0.11 10.40 10.88
C ASP A 473 1.48 10.80 10.28
N SER A 474 2.55 10.71 11.09
CA SER A 474 3.94 10.95 10.66
C SER A 474 4.65 9.67 10.30
N VAL A 475 4.28 9.09 9.16
CA VAL A 475 4.97 7.89 8.66
C VAL A 475 6.44 8.18 8.33
N TRP A 476 6.78 9.43 8.02
CA TRP A 476 8.12 9.87 7.63
C TRP A 476 8.93 10.49 8.78
N LEU A 477 8.43 10.40 10.02
CA LEU A 477 9.11 10.89 11.22
C LEU A 477 9.41 12.40 11.23
N GLU A 478 8.68 13.18 10.43
CA GLU A 478 8.79 14.64 10.40
C GLU A 478 8.07 15.28 11.59
N GLY A 479 8.69 16.29 12.19
CA GLY A 479 8.12 17.10 13.27
C GLY A 479 7.97 16.35 14.61
N GLN A 480 7.89 17.11 15.69
CA GLN A 480 7.72 16.55 17.02
C GLN A 480 6.23 16.34 17.36
N LEU A 481 5.98 15.55 18.41
CA LEU A 481 4.62 15.35 18.91
C LEU A 481 4.04 16.65 19.49
N SER A 482 4.89 17.50 20.08
CA SER A 482 4.52 18.84 20.57
C SER A 482 3.96 19.73 19.45
N ASP A 483 4.63 19.80 18.30
CA ASP A 483 4.20 20.60 17.14
C ASP A 483 2.79 20.21 16.67
N ARG A 484 2.48 18.91 16.74
CA ARG A 484 1.18 18.35 16.35
C ARG A 484 0.09 18.68 17.33
N PHE A 485 0.39 18.70 18.62
CA PHE A 485 -0.54 19.20 19.63
C PHE A 485 -0.73 20.72 19.52
N HIS A 486 0.32 21.49 19.27
CA HIS A 486 0.22 22.91 19.00
C HIS A 486 -0.70 23.19 17.81
N PHE A 487 -0.54 22.46 16.71
CA PHE A 487 -1.45 22.56 15.57
C PHE A 487 -2.89 22.17 15.95
N LEU A 488 -3.08 21.03 16.64
CA LEU A 488 -4.41 20.57 17.06
C LEU A 488 -5.14 21.59 17.92
N PHE A 489 -4.48 22.19 18.90
CA PHE A 489 -5.08 23.20 19.77
C PHE A 489 -5.27 24.53 19.04
N GLY A 490 -4.33 24.89 18.16
CA GLY A 490 -4.42 26.07 17.29
C GLY A 490 -5.66 26.07 16.39
N LEU A 491 -6.14 24.90 15.94
CA LEU A 491 -7.41 24.78 15.19
C LEU A 491 -8.63 25.31 15.97
N PHE A 492 -8.53 25.39 17.29
CA PHE A 492 -9.58 25.91 18.18
C PHE A 492 -9.25 27.29 18.75
N GLY A 493 -8.15 27.92 18.32
CA GLY A 493 -7.70 29.24 18.78
C GLY A 493 -7.12 29.23 20.19
N VAL A 494 -6.58 28.09 20.64
CA VAL A 494 -5.95 27.89 21.96
C VAL A 494 -4.44 27.96 21.86
#